data_AF-H2Y2X9-F1
#
_entry.id   AF-H2Y2X9-F1
#
_cell.length_a   1.000
_cell.length_b   1.000
_cell.length_c   1.000
_cell.angle_alpha   90.00
_cell.angle_beta   90.00
_cell.angle_gamma   90.00
#
_symmetry.space_group_name_H-M   'P 1'
#
loop_
_entity.id
_entity.type
_entity.pdbx_description
1 polymer ?
#
loop_
_entity_poly.entity_id
_entity_poly.type
_entity_poly.pdbx_seq_one_letter_code
_entity_poly.pdbx_strand_id
1 'polypeptide(L)'
;MVTSFCHELAWWCMELLFNEFQSRLLFGVQRELLDLTRIPLLNNKRARGLYLAGFTSCKLVAEANSSEVENILRNIHKFQSKKHLYGDNAWEVEERKKLHVIKIIGSTEGLTEAEAAVAIIAHAKVLSDAEGIGTYL
;
A
#
# COMPACT_ATOMS: atom_id res chain seq x y z
N MET A 1 19.96 -7.13 13.67
CA MET A 1 20.71 -8.40 13.58
C MET A 1 21.94 -8.25 12.67
N VAL A 2 21.81 -7.96 11.37
CA VAL A 2 23.00 -7.71 10.50
C VAL A 2 23.49 -6.26 10.58
N THR A 3 22.60 -5.27 10.58
CA THR A 3 22.96 -3.85 10.74
C THR A 3 23.70 -3.60 12.06
N SER A 4 23.12 -4.08 13.17
CA SER A 4 23.73 -4.05 14.50
C SER A 4 25.08 -4.77 14.55
N PHE A 5 25.26 -5.86 13.80
CA PHE A 5 26.55 -6.56 13.74
C PHE A 5 27.62 -5.74 12.99
N CYS A 6 27.24 -5.10 11.88
CA CYS A 6 28.14 -4.19 11.15
C CYS A 6 28.52 -2.96 11.99
N HIS A 7 27.60 -2.46 12.82
CA HIS A 7 27.84 -1.35 13.74
C HIS A 7 28.94 -1.71 14.77
N GLU A 8 28.84 -2.87 15.42
CA GLU A 8 29.83 -3.33 16.41
C GLU A 8 31.23 -3.56 15.81
N LEU A 9 31.33 -3.86 14.52
CA LEU A 9 32.59 -4.00 13.79
C LEU A 9 33.11 -2.67 13.20
N ALA A 10 32.41 -1.55 13.43
CA ALA A 10 32.68 -0.25 12.83
C ALA A 10 32.71 -0.27 11.29
N TRP A 11 31.91 -1.15 10.66
CA TRP A 11 31.75 -1.24 9.21
C TRP A 11 30.61 -0.35 8.72
N TRP A 12 30.76 0.96 8.93
CA TRP A 12 29.72 1.97 8.71
C TRP A 12 29.13 1.96 7.29
N CYS A 13 29.95 1.75 6.26
CA CYS A 13 29.49 1.70 4.87
C CYS A 13 28.53 0.52 4.62
N MET A 14 28.83 -0.64 5.21
CA MET A 14 27.99 -1.84 5.09
C MET A 14 26.73 -1.71 5.94
N GLU A 15 26.86 -1.14 7.15
CA GLU A 15 25.71 -0.86 8.01
C GLU A 15 24.67 0.03 7.30
N LEU A 16 25.11 1.16 6.73
CA LEU A 16 24.25 2.07 5.99
C LEU A 16 23.54 1.36 4.84
N LEU A 17 24.29 0.57 4.08
CA LEU A 17 23.76 -0.18 2.94
C LEU A 17 22.68 -1.17 3.41
N PHE A 18 22.94 -1.96 4.44
CA PHE A 18 21.96 -2.91 4.96
C PHE A 18 20.72 -2.24 5.56
N ASN A 19 20.87 -1.08 6.20
CA ASN A 19 19.76 -0.34 6.79
C ASN A 19 18.70 0.02 5.73
N GLU A 20 19.15 0.48 4.56
CA GLU A 20 18.26 0.80 3.43
C GLU A 20 17.54 -0.43 2.85
N PHE A 21 18.12 -1.62 2.96
CA PHE A 21 17.50 -2.85 2.47
C PHE A 21 16.49 -3.45 3.44
N GLN A 22 16.54 -3.14 4.73
CA GLN A 22 15.62 -3.73 5.72
C GLN A 22 14.16 -3.44 5.37
N SER A 23 13.83 -2.17 5.09
CA SER A 23 12.48 -1.76 4.73
C SER A 23 12.00 -2.45 3.45
N ARG A 24 12.88 -2.57 2.45
CA ARG A 24 12.57 -3.23 1.17
C ARG A 24 12.30 -4.72 1.33
N LEU A 25 13.02 -5.39 2.23
CA LEU A 25 12.85 -6.83 2.48
C LEU A 25 11.60 -7.11 3.33
N LEU A 26 11.31 -6.25 4.31
CA LEU A 26 10.11 -6.37 5.14
C LEU A 26 8.83 -6.30 4.31
N PHE A 27 8.74 -5.31 3.42
CA PHE A 27 7.59 -5.16 2.56
C PHE A 27 7.72 -5.95 1.26
N GLY A 28 8.92 -6.34 0.82
CA GLY A 28 9.13 -7.03 -0.46
C GLY A 28 8.84 -6.13 -1.68
N VAL A 29 9.26 -4.86 -1.62
CA VAL A 29 8.99 -3.85 -2.65
C VAL A 29 10.26 -3.13 -3.14
N GLN A 30 10.15 -2.48 -4.30
CA GLN A 30 11.18 -1.58 -4.83
C GLN A 30 11.20 -0.26 -4.05
N ARG A 31 12.32 0.47 -4.12
CA ARG A 31 12.56 1.70 -3.35
C ARG A 31 11.48 2.75 -3.56
N GLU A 32 11.03 2.90 -4.80
CA GLU A 32 9.97 3.83 -5.22
C GLU A 32 8.62 3.61 -4.52
N LEU A 33 8.33 2.38 -4.09
CA LEU A 33 7.07 2.06 -3.41
C LEU A 33 7.17 2.21 -1.89
N LEU A 34 8.38 2.40 -1.34
CA LEU A 34 8.57 2.48 0.11
C LEU A 34 7.74 3.58 0.74
N ASP A 35 7.64 4.74 0.08
CA ASP A 35 6.87 5.87 0.57
C ASP A 35 5.38 5.50 0.70
N LEU A 36 4.80 4.95 -0.37
CA LEU A 36 3.41 4.48 -0.40
C LEU A 36 3.15 3.35 0.62
N THR A 37 4.10 2.44 0.86
CA THR A 37 3.91 1.35 1.83
C THR A 37 3.87 1.81 3.28
N ARG A 38 4.23 3.06 3.59
CA ARG A 38 4.07 3.64 4.93
C ARG A 38 2.61 3.89 5.28
N ILE A 39 1.75 4.07 4.28
CA ILE A 39 0.32 4.30 4.50
C ILE A 39 -0.32 2.97 4.95
N PRO A 40 -0.97 2.93 6.12
CA PRO A 40 -1.72 1.75 6.54
C PRO A 40 -2.85 1.45 5.54
N LEU A 41 -3.34 0.21 5.50
CA LEU A 41 -4.29 -0.32 4.51
C LEU A 41 -3.73 -0.56 3.08
N LEU A 42 -2.58 0.03 2.72
CA LEU A 42 -1.91 -0.29 1.46
C LEU A 42 -1.09 -1.58 1.58
N ASN A 43 -1.47 -2.56 0.78
CA ASN A 43 -0.63 -3.72 0.50
C ASN A 43 0.30 -3.39 -0.68
N ASN A 44 1.43 -4.07 -0.81
CA ASN A 44 2.40 -3.95 -1.92
C ASN A 44 1.74 -3.92 -3.30
N LYS A 45 0.73 -4.77 -3.54
CA LYS A 45 -0.02 -4.79 -4.80
C LYS A 45 -0.80 -3.50 -5.04
N ARG A 46 -1.40 -2.95 -3.99
CA ARG A 46 -2.18 -1.71 -4.04
C ARG A 46 -1.28 -0.49 -4.21
N ALA A 47 -0.19 -0.44 -3.45
CA ALA A 47 0.85 0.57 -3.60
C ALA A 47 1.39 0.61 -5.04
N ARG A 48 1.65 -0.57 -5.64
CA ARG A 48 2.07 -0.65 -7.05
C ARG A 48 1.01 -0.14 -8.02
N GLY A 49 -0.26 -0.47 -7.80
CA GLY A 49 -1.33 0.00 -8.68
C GLY A 49 -1.53 1.52 -8.60
N LEU A 50 -1.39 2.11 -7.42
CA LEU A 50 -1.38 3.57 -7.25
C LEU A 50 -0.18 4.22 -7.92
N TYR A 51 1.02 3.63 -7.77
CA TYR A 51 2.23 4.11 -8.42
C TYR A 51 2.08 4.13 -9.95
N LEU A 52 1.54 3.06 -10.55
CA LEU A 52 1.27 2.99 -11.98
C LEU A 52 0.21 3.99 -12.46
N ALA A 53 -0.68 4.43 -11.57
CA ALA A 53 -1.66 5.48 -11.85
C ALA A 53 -1.10 6.90 -11.71
N GLY A 54 0.18 7.06 -11.34
CA GLY A 54 0.85 8.36 -11.23
C GLY A 54 1.03 8.87 -9.80
N PHE A 55 0.50 8.16 -8.79
CA PHE A 55 0.67 8.53 -7.39
C PHE A 55 1.97 7.96 -6.85
N THR A 56 3.05 8.73 -6.94
CA THR A 56 4.40 8.28 -6.57
C THR A 56 4.77 8.53 -5.11
N SER A 57 4.06 9.42 -4.40
CA SER A 57 4.38 9.82 -3.01
C SER A 57 3.12 10.00 -2.16
N CYS A 58 3.28 9.88 -0.83
CA CYS A 58 2.21 10.13 0.15
C CYS A 58 1.53 11.50 -0.05
N LYS A 59 2.28 12.53 -0.44
CA LYS A 59 1.74 13.88 -0.72
C LYS A 59 0.74 13.88 -1.88
N LEU A 60 1.09 13.21 -2.97
CA LEU A 60 0.19 13.09 -4.13
C LEU A 60 -1.06 12.28 -3.80
N VAL A 61 -0.94 11.28 -2.93
CA VAL A 61 -2.11 10.52 -2.43
C VAL A 61 -2.98 11.38 -1.50
N ALA A 62 -2.39 12.25 -0.70
CA ALA A 62 -3.11 13.15 0.20
C ALA A 62 -3.95 14.21 -0.55
N GLU A 63 -3.47 14.65 -1.72
CA GLU A 63 -4.15 15.60 -2.62
C GLU A 63 -5.13 14.91 -3.59
N ALA A 64 -5.09 13.58 -3.69
CA ALA A 64 -5.91 12.82 -4.61
C ALA A 64 -7.41 12.91 -4.28
N ASN A 65 -8.24 12.79 -5.32
CA ASN A 65 -9.68 12.66 -5.14
C ASN A 65 -10.04 11.23 -4.71
N SER A 66 -10.93 11.09 -3.73
CA SER A 66 -11.40 9.78 -3.23
C SER A 66 -11.96 8.90 -4.34
N SER A 67 -12.70 9.49 -5.29
CA SER A 67 -13.29 8.77 -6.43
C SER A 67 -12.24 8.18 -7.39
N GLU A 68 -11.09 8.85 -7.54
CA GLU A 68 -10.00 8.37 -8.40
C GLU A 68 -9.28 7.20 -7.72
N VAL A 69 -8.98 7.35 -6.43
CA VAL A 69 -8.37 6.30 -5.61
C VAL A 69 -9.26 5.06 -5.58
N GLU A 70 -10.57 5.22 -5.38
CA GLU A 70 -11.55 4.12 -5.44
C GLU A 70 -11.50 3.40 -6.79
N ASN A 71 -11.53 4.12 -7.90
CA ASN A 71 -11.47 3.53 -9.24
C ASN A 71 -10.18 2.74 -9.49
N ILE A 72 -9.05 3.24 -8.97
CA ILE A 72 -7.76 2.54 -9.06
C ILE A 72 -7.77 1.28 -8.22
N LEU A 73 -8.26 1.36 -6.97
CA LEU A 73 -8.43 0.19 -6.11
C LEU A 73 -9.31 -0.86 -6.79
N ARG A 74 -10.43 -0.44 -7.36
CA ARG A 74 -11.33 -1.33 -8.10
C ARG A 74 -10.64 -1.97 -9.29
N ASN A 75 -9.87 -1.21 -10.07
CA ASN A 75 -9.11 -1.73 -11.20
C ASN A 75 -8.07 -2.80 -10.80
N ILE A 76 -7.42 -2.63 -9.66
CA ILE A 76 -6.43 -3.58 -9.14
C ILE A 76 -7.10 -4.93 -8.80
N HIS A 77 -8.34 -4.92 -8.33
CA HIS A 77 -9.09 -6.14 -7.99
C HIS A 77 -9.74 -6.85 -9.19
N LYS A 78 -9.87 -6.18 -10.36
CA LYS A 78 -10.54 -6.74 -11.57
C LYS A 78 -9.93 -8.05 -12.10
N PHE A 79 -8.69 -8.38 -11.74
CA PHE A 79 -8.03 -9.60 -12.23
C PHE A 79 -8.62 -10.90 -11.65
N GLN A 80 -9.30 -10.87 -10.50
CA GLN A 80 -9.88 -12.09 -9.89
C GLN A 80 -11.27 -12.46 -10.44
N SER A 81 -12.01 -11.52 -11.02
CA SER A 81 -13.43 -11.72 -11.40
C SER A 81 -13.65 -12.23 -12.82
N LYS A 82 -12.67 -12.13 -13.73
CA LYS A 82 -12.85 -12.50 -15.16
C LYS A 82 -12.49 -13.94 -15.48
N LYS A 83 -11.88 -14.69 -14.56
CA LYS A 83 -11.81 -16.14 -14.70
C LYS A 83 -13.19 -16.68 -14.38
N HIS A 84 -14.01 -16.90 -15.41
CA HIS A 84 -15.09 -17.87 -15.29
C HIS A 84 -14.40 -19.20 -14.98
N LEU A 85 -14.49 -19.66 -13.73
CA LEU A 85 -14.07 -21.02 -13.44
C LEU A 85 -15.07 -21.95 -14.13
N TYR A 86 -14.59 -23.08 -14.63
CA TYR A 86 -15.46 -24.06 -15.29
C TYR A 86 -16.44 -24.59 -14.24
N GLY A 87 -17.73 -24.24 -14.36
CA GLY A 87 -18.78 -24.61 -13.41
C GLY A 87 -19.36 -23.48 -12.54
N ASP A 88 -18.93 -22.22 -12.72
CA ASP A 88 -19.48 -21.09 -11.96
C ASP A 88 -20.98 -20.87 -12.26
N ASN A 89 -21.82 -20.86 -11.22
CA ASN A 89 -23.23 -20.48 -11.33
C ASN A 89 -23.39 -18.95 -11.35
N ALA A 90 -24.47 -18.44 -11.98
CA ALA A 90 -24.75 -16.99 -12.05
C ALA A 90 -24.77 -16.34 -10.65
N TRP A 91 -25.31 -17.03 -9.64
CA TRP A 91 -25.32 -16.58 -8.25
C TRP A 91 -23.92 -16.39 -7.64
N GLU A 92 -22.97 -17.30 -7.91
CA GLU A 92 -21.60 -17.24 -7.39
C GLU A 92 -20.77 -16.13 -8.07
N VAL A 93 -21.14 -15.76 -9.30
CA VAL A 93 -20.59 -14.60 -10.01
C VAL A 93 -21.12 -13.30 -9.37
N GLU A 94 -22.40 -13.23 -9.04
CA GLU A 94 -23.02 -12.08 -8.36
C GLU A 94 -22.50 -11.89 -6.92
N GLU A 95 -22.29 -12.96 -6.14
CA GLU A 95 -21.71 -12.88 -4.80
C GLU A 95 -20.26 -12.40 -4.83
N ARG A 96 -19.44 -12.84 -5.79
CA ARG A 96 -18.07 -12.33 -5.95
C ARG A 96 -18.02 -10.85 -6.30
N LYS A 97 -19.03 -10.34 -7.03
CA LYS A 97 -19.18 -8.89 -7.25
C LYS A 97 -19.51 -8.14 -5.94
N LYS A 98 -20.23 -8.76 -5.00
CA LYS A 98 -20.52 -8.18 -3.68
C LYS A 98 -19.31 -8.21 -2.72
N LEU A 99 -18.35 -9.10 -2.95
CA LEU A 99 -17.13 -9.25 -2.15
C LEU A 99 -16.00 -8.24 -2.48
N HIS A 100 -16.29 -7.09 -3.10
CA HIS A 100 -15.31 -5.99 -3.30
C HIS A 100 -15.00 -5.28 -1.98
N VAL A 101 -14.45 -6.04 -1.04
CA VAL A 101 -14.21 -5.65 0.33
C VAL A 101 -12.73 -5.81 0.60
N ILE A 102 -12.11 -4.70 1.00
CA ILE A 102 -10.73 -4.63 1.39
C ILE A 102 -10.61 -5.18 2.81
N LYS A 103 -10.06 -6.40 2.93
CA LYS A 103 -9.69 -6.96 4.24
C LYS A 103 -8.42 -6.30 4.75
N ILE A 104 -8.45 -5.88 6.01
CA ILE A 104 -7.32 -5.34 6.75
C ILE A 104 -6.72 -6.47 7.59
N ILE A 105 -5.40 -6.55 7.66
CA ILE A 105 -4.72 -7.52 8.51
C ILE A 105 -5.04 -7.17 9.97
N GLY A 106 -5.69 -8.09 10.69
CA GLY A 106 -6.06 -7.89 12.10
C GLY A 106 -7.46 -7.33 12.36
N SER A 107 -8.25 -7.00 11.31
CA SER A 107 -9.67 -6.66 11.45
C SER A 107 -10.56 -7.78 10.88
N THR A 108 -11.62 -8.13 11.60
CA THR A 108 -12.66 -9.06 11.11
C THR A 108 -13.63 -8.39 10.14
N GLU A 109 -13.76 -7.07 10.24
CA GLU A 109 -14.63 -6.28 9.39
C GLU A 109 -13.87 -5.83 8.14
N GLY A 110 -14.47 -6.12 6.99
CA GLY A 110 -13.91 -5.72 5.72
C GLY A 110 -14.43 -4.35 5.30
N LEU A 111 -13.55 -3.53 4.76
CA LEU A 111 -13.86 -2.15 4.39
C LEU A 111 -14.32 -2.08 2.92
N THR A 112 -15.34 -1.29 2.60
CA THR A 112 -15.69 -1.08 1.18
C THR A 112 -14.57 -0.33 0.44
N GLU A 113 -14.53 -0.41 -0.89
CA GLU A 113 -13.49 0.29 -1.68
C GLU A 113 -13.55 1.81 -1.49
N ALA A 114 -14.77 2.37 -1.34
CA ALA A 114 -14.98 3.79 -1.11
C ALA A 114 -14.51 4.23 0.29
N GLU A 115 -14.86 3.48 1.34
CA GLU A 115 -14.39 3.76 2.70
C GLU A 115 -12.87 3.60 2.81
N ALA A 116 -12.30 2.61 2.11
CA ALA A 116 -10.86 2.42 2.06
C ALA A 116 -10.14 3.58 1.36
N ALA A 117 -10.70 4.12 0.28
CA ALA A 117 -10.15 5.30 -0.39
C ALA A 117 -10.09 6.52 0.55
N VAL A 118 -11.17 6.77 1.30
CA VAL A 118 -11.23 7.85 2.29
C VAL A 118 -10.20 7.63 3.40
N ALA A 119 -10.11 6.41 3.94
CA ALA A 119 -9.14 6.08 4.98
C ALA A 119 -7.69 6.23 4.50
N ILE A 120 -7.38 5.77 3.29
CA ILE A 120 -6.04 5.90 2.69
C ILE A 120 -5.64 7.37 2.56
N ILE A 121 -6.53 8.23 2.06
CA ILE A 121 -6.26 9.68 1.93
C ILE A 121 -6.07 10.33 3.32
N ALA A 122 -6.91 9.97 4.29
CA ALA A 122 -6.79 10.49 5.65
C ALA A 122 -5.44 10.13 6.27
N HIS A 123 -5.00 8.88 6.15
CA HIS A 123 -3.68 8.46 6.62
C HIS A 123 -2.53 9.11 5.84
N ALA A 124 -2.68 9.26 4.52
CA ALA A 124 -1.68 9.94 3.69
C ALA A 124 -1.47 11.40 4.13
N LYS A 125 -2.54 12.12 4.48
CA LYS A 125 -2.48 13.47 5.03
C LYS A 125 -1.70 13.54 6.34
N VAL A 126 -1.99 12.62 7.27
CA VAL A 126 -1.26 12.55 8.54
C VAL A 126 0.24 12.31 8.30
N LEU A 127 0.61 11.46 7.35
CA LEU A 127 2.01 11.23 6.99
C LEU A 127 2.64 12.45 6.31
N SER A 128 1.94 13.12 5.38
CA SER A 128 2.48 14.31 4.70
C SER A 128 2.74 15.46 5.66
N ASP A 129 1.87 15.62 6.67
CA ASP A 129 2.00 16.66 7.69
C ASP A 129 3.19 16.36 8.64
N ALA A 130 3.39 15.08 9.00
CA ALA A 130 4.52 14.65 9.82
C ALA A 130 5.88 14.87 9.12
N GLU A 131 5.95 14.65 7.81
CA GLU A 131 7.18 14.92 7.04
C GLU A 131 7.50 16.42 6.94
N GLY A 132 6.49 17.30 7.00
CA GLY A 132 6.68 18.75 7.05
C GLY A 132 7.39 19.23 8.31
N ILE A 133 7.25 18.51 9.43
CA ILE A 133 7.82 18.89 10.73
C ILE A 133 9.29 18.48 10.85
N GLY A 134 9.70 17.41 10.18
CA GLY A 134 11.07 16.87 10.24
C GLY A 134 12.12 17.63 9.42
N THR A 135 11.77 18.75 8.78
CA THR A 135 12.72 19.59 8.00
C THR A 135 13.19 20.85 8.73
N TYR A 136 12.79 21.05 10.00
CA TYR A 136 13.15 22.21 10.83
C TYR A 136 13.86 21.86 12.16
N LEU A 137 14.49 20.70 12.25
CA LEU A 137 15.41 20.31 13.33
C LEU A 137 16.65 19.63 12.72
#